data_AF-A0A2D4J7J4-F1
#
_entry.id   AF-A0A2D4J7J4-F1
#
_cell.length_a   1.000
_cell.length_b   1.000
_cell.length_c   1.000
_cell.angle_alpha   90.00
_cell.angle_beta   90.00
_cell.angle_gamma   90.00
#
_symmetry.space_group_name_H-M   'P 1'
#
loop_
_entity.id
_entity.type
_entity.pdbx_description
1 polymer ?
#
loop_
_entity_poly.entity_id
_entity_poly.type
_entity_poly.pdbx_seq_one_letter_code
_entity_poly.pdbx_strand_id
1 'polypeptide(L)'
;ANRRGLVDLSTRTRGLSLDLINEKVCGAQGDTPCAIDSCGGAGCYDEDGRRHCGGLHCNGAVATADNALNRARHVEEELHNAVSEVESLLHQVSNAKARAAEAKQRAQTALDHANATKARLQHSNKELRDLIQQVKEFLNPLMDPSCIQSRGQILTALHWWLPVCWSSPSQHPPCRSSISPRRSRSGSAAWPMWMPSWIKQQAMSASQGSYCRTHTGPTLGLRMLKTQLKL
;
A
#
# COMPACT_ATOMS: atom_id res chain seq x y z
N ALA A 1 75.64 60.26 19.26
CA ALA A 1 75.88 58.86 18.84
C ALA A 1 74.58 58.04 18.75
N ASN A 2 73.68 58.08 19.74
CA ASN A 2 72.48 57.21 19.78
C ASN A 2 71.47 57.32 18.62
N ARG A 3 71.35 58.49 17.99
CA ARG A 3 70.32 58.70 16.96
C ARG A 3 70.46 57.78 15.74
N ARG A 4 71.70 57.47 15.33
CA ARG A 4 71.94 56.56 14.19
C ARG A 4 71.59 55.11 14.54
N GLY A 5 71.92 54.68 15.75
CA GLY A 5 71.57 53.34 16.24
C GLY A 5 70.06 53.11 16.35
N LEU A 6 69.30 54.13 16.81
CA LEU A 6 67.84 54.04 16.84
C LEU A 6 67.21 53.93 15.44
N VAL A 7 67.76 54.66 14.46
CA VAL A 7 67.27 54.58 13.08
C VAL A 7 67.56 53.20 12.50
N ASP A 8 68.77 52.67 12.66
CA ASP A 8 69.14 51.33 12.16
C ASP A 8 68.24 50.24 12.78
N LEU A 9 68.03 50.30 14.10
CA LEU A 9 67.15 49.37 14.81
C LEU A 9 65.71 49.47 14.31
N SER A 10 65.17 50.70 14.17
CA SER A 10 63.81 50.91 13.66
C SER A 10 63.61 50.32 12.26
N THR A 11 64.59 50.47 11.36
CA THR A 11 64.54 49.84 10.04
C THR A 11 64.56 48.32 10.10
N ARG A 12 65.40 47.73 10.97
CA ARG A 12 65.43 46.27 11.16
C ARG A 12 64.12 45.75 11.74
N THR A 13 63.53 46.44 12.71
CA THR A 13 62.25 46.06 13.32
C THR A 13 61.09 46.15 12.32
N ARG A 14 61.07 47.17 11.45
CA ARG A 14 60.09 47.25 10.36
C ARG A 14 60.22 46.10 9.37
N GLY A 15 61.45 45.63 9.11
CA GLY A 15 61.71 44.44 8.29
C GLY A 15 61.23 43.12 8.91
N LEU A 16 60.88 43.12 10.20
CA LEU A 16 60.32 41.98 10.94
C LEU A 16 58.81 42.12 11.18
N SER A 17 58.12 43.04 10.50
CA SER A 17 56.67 43.23 10.63
C SER A 17 55.91 41.92 10.31
N LEU A 18 54.96 41.58 11.18
CA LEU A 18 54.07 40.43 11.02
C LEU A 18 52.70 40.84 10.46
N ASP A 19 52.52 42.10 10.07
CA ASP A 19 51.20 42.66 9.76
C ASP A 19 50.54 41.92 8.59
N LEU A 20 51.33 41.67 7.54
CA LEU A 20 50.88 40.91 6.37
C LEU A 20 50.54 39.46 6.73
N ILE A 21 51.32 38.84 7.62
CA ILE A 21 51.06 37.47 8.05
C ILE A 21 49.78 37.41 8.88
N ASN A 22 49.57 38.39 9.77
CA ASN A 22 48.36 38.51 10.58
C ASN A 22 47.12 38.66 9.70
N GLU A 23 47.20 39.49 8.66
CA GLU A 23 46.10 39.69 7.71
C GLU A 23 45.77 38.39 6.98
N LYS A 24 46.78 37.63 6.53
CA LYS A 24 46.56 36.36 5.83
C LYS A 24 46.06 35.24 6.75
N VAL A 25 46.49 35.21 8.01
CA VAL A 25 46.20 34.10 8.94
C VAL A 25 44.95 34.38 9.78
N CYS A 26 44.88 35.54 10.43
CA CYS A 26 43.80 35.92 11.33
C CYS A 26 42.72 36.76 10.63
N GLY A 27 43.08 37.51 9.58
CA GLY A 27 42.10 38.28 8.79
C GLY A 27 42.04 39.77 9.10
N ALA A 28 42.98 40.30 9.89
CA ALA A 28 43.09 41.71 10.23
C ALA A 28 44.55 42.19 10.26
N GLN A 29 44.75 43.51 10.17
CA GLN A 29 46.09 44.11 10.16
C GLN A 29 46.74 43.94 11.54
N GLY A 30 47.97 43.40 11.56
CA GLY A 30 48.67 43.02 12.81
C GLY A 30 49.10 44.17 13.71
N ASP A 31 48.89 45.42 13.30
CA ASP A 31 49.17 46.64 14.06
C ASP A 31 47.97 47.13 14.89
N THR A 32 46.80 46.53 14.71
CA THR A 32 45.59 46.88 15.47
C THR A 32 45.62 46.26 16.88
N PRO A 33 45.37 47.03 17.95
CA PRO A 33 45.32 46.48 19.31
C PRO A 33 44.24 45.41 19.46
N CYS A 34 44.54 44.32 20.18
CA CYS A 34 43.61 43.21 20.42
C CYS A 34 42.29 43.62 21.09
N ALA A 35 42.26 44.75 21.81
CA ALA A 35 41.04 45.27 22.43
C ALA A 35 40.02 45.85 21.42
N ILE A 36 40.46 46.12 20.19
CA ILE A 36 39.65 46.75 19.13
C ILE A 36 39.47 45.77 17.96
N ASP A 37 40.47 44.95 17.67
CA ASP A 37 40.43 43.97 16.59
C ASP A 37 39.59 42.74 16.93
N SER A 38 38.50 42.53 16.18
CA SER A 38 37.64 41.36 16.34
C SER A 38 38.28 40.05 15.88
N CYS A 39 39.24 40.11 14.95
CA CYS A 39 39.92 38.94 14.38
C CYS A 39 41.23 38.60 15.10
N GLY A 40 41.74 39.49 15.96
CA GLY A 40 42.90 39.24 16.80
C GLY A 40 44.23 39.05 16.03
N GLY A 41 45.15 38.29 16.62
CA GLY A 41 46.49 38.17 16.08
C GLY A 41 47.51 37.41 16.92
N ALA A 42 48.78 37.41 16.47
CA ALA A 42 49.87 36.60 17.02
C ALA A 42 50.23 36.88 18.50
N GLY A 43 49.65 37.89 19.13
CA GLY A 43 49.76 38.19 20.56
C GLY A 43 48.43 38.37 21.27
N CYS A 44 47.30 38.14 20.59
CA CYS A 44 45.99 38.32 21.17
C CYS A 44 45.53 37.07 21.91
N TYR A 45 44.85 37.29 23.02
CA TYR A 45 44.26 36.26 23.84
C TYR A 45 42.79 36.60 24.09
N ASP A 46 41.95 35.58 24.15
CA ASP A 46 40.56 35.71 24.57
C ASP A 46 40.48 35.80 26.11
N GLU A 47 39.27 36.03 26.62
CA GLU A 47 38.97 36.12 28.06
C GLU A 47 39.31 34.82 28.82
N ASP A 48 39.37 33.68 28.10
CA ASP A 48 39.75 32.37 28.64
C ASP A 48 41.27 32.15 28.64
N GLY A 49 42.07 33.13 28.20
CA GLY A 49 43.53 33.05 28.10
C GLY A 49 44.03 32.19 26.94
N ARG A 50 43.17 31.85 25.97
CA ARG A 50 43.54 31.12 24.74
C ARG A 50 43.89 32.12 23.65
N ARG A 51 44.71 31.68 22.69
CA ARG A 51 45.14 32.52 21.55
C ARG A 51 43.92 32.90 20.71
N HIS A 52 43.70 34.19 20.51
CA HIS A 52 42.61 34.72 19.67
C HIS A 52 43.12 35.10 18.28
N CYS A 53 42.66 34.41 17.25
CA CYS A 53 43.00 34.65 15.85
C CYS A 53 41.90 34.07 14.95
N GLY A 54 41.31 34.92 14.10
CA GLY A 54 40.16 34.57 13.28
C GLY A 54 38.84 34.71 14.03
N GLY A 55 37.85 33.91 13.60
CA GLY A 55 36.48 33.97 14.10
C GLY A 55 35.47 34.29 13.00
N LEU A 56 34.21 34.46 13.42
CA LEU A 56 33.11 34.77 12.51
C LEU A 56 33.34 36.14 11.86
N HIS A 57 33.20 36.23 10.53
CA HIS A 57 33.46 37.42 9.70
C HIS A 57 34.94 37.75 9.42
N CYS A 58 35.88 36.94 9.89
CA CYS A 58 37.28 37.10 9.54
C CYS A 58 37.60 36.37 8.22
N ASN A 59 38.45 36.96 7.38
CA ASN A 59 38.81 36.41 6.07
C ASN A 59 40.21 35.76 6.06
N GLY A 60 40.77 35.50 7.24
CA GLY A 60 42.04 34.81 7.39
C GLY A 60 41.97 33.31 7.17
N ALA A 61 43.13 32.68 7.04
CA ALA A 61 43.28 31.23 6.88
C ALA A 61 42.62 30.43 8.02
N VAL A 62 42.69 30.92 9.27
CA VAL A 62 42.09 30.23 10.43
C VAL A 62 40.56 30.17 10.29
N ALA A 63 39.93 31.32 10.07
CA ALA A 63 38.48 31.39 9.88
C ALA A 63 38.03 30.57 8.65
N THR A 64 38.82 30.54 7.58
CA THR A 64 38.53 29.73 6.40
C THR A 64 38.58 28.23 6.71
N ALA A 65 39.60 27.78 7.44
CA ALA A 65 39.75 26.38 7.83
C ALA A 65 38.62 25.93 8.78
N ASP A 66 38.25 26.76 9.76
CA ASP A 66 37.16 26.46 10.69
C ASP A 66 35.82 26.38 9.98
N ASN A 67 35.54 27.30 9.06
CA ASN A 67 34.33 27.25 8.23
C ASN A 67 34.28 25.99 7.37
N ALA A 68 35.40 25.59 6.77
CA ALA A 68 35.49 24.36 5.98
C ALA A 68 35.27 23.12 6.85
N LEU A 69 35.86 23.07 8.05
CA LEU A 69 35.69 21.97 9.00
C LEU A 69 34.23 21.85 9.47
N ASN A 70 33.60 22.97 9.82
CA ASN A 70 32.20 22.98 10.26
C ASN A 70 31.26 22.50 9.13
N ARG A 71 31.51 22.93 7.89
CA ARG A 71 30.76 22.42 6.72
C ARG A 71 30.98 20.94 6.50
N ALA A 72 32.21 20.46 6.62
CA ALA A 72 32.53 19.04 6.47
C ALA A 72 31.79 18.18 7.52
N ARG A 73 31.79 18.61 8.79
CA ARG A 73 31.06 17.94 9.87
C ARG A 73 29.55 17.93 9.63
N HIS A 74 28.99 19.04 9.17
CA HIS A 74 27.57 19.10 8.84
C HIS A 74 27.22 18.12 7.71
N VAL A 75 28.02 18.08 6.65
CA VAL A 75 27.83 17.11 5.54
C VAL A 75 27.99 15.67 6.00
N GLU A 76 28.92 15.39 6.92
CA GLU A 76 29.11 14.07 7.50
C GLU A 76 27.86 13.59 8.28
N GLU A 77 27.26 14.48 9.07
CA GLU A 77 26.01 14.19 9.79
C GLU A 77 24.84 13.95 8.83
N GLU A 78 24.68 14.79 7.81
CA GLU A 78 23.65 14.61 6.77
C GLU A 78 23.86 13.31 5.99
N LEU A 79 25.10 12.94 5.68
CA LEU A 79 25.43 11.69 5.02
C LEU A 79 25.06 10.49 5.90
N HIS A 80 25.35 10.55 7.20
CA HIS A 80 25.00 9.48 8.13
C HIS A 80 23.47 9.29 8.21
N ASN A 81 22.72 10.38 8.26
CA ASN A 81 21.26 10.35 8.22
C ASN A 81 20.73 9.75 6.92
N ALA A 82 21.29 10.16 5.78
CA ALA A 82 20.90 9.62 4.47
C ALA A 82 21.18 8.11 4.34
N VAL A 83 22.31 7.63 4.87
CA VAL A 83 22.63 6.19 4.90
C VAL A 83 21.60 5.42 5.74
N SER A 84 21.26 5.92 6.92
CA SER A 84 20.23 5.32 7.78
C SER A 84 18.85 5.26 7.09
N GLU A 85 18.47 6.31 6.36
CA GLU A 85 17.23 6.32 5.59
C GLU A 85 17.24 5.26 4.47
N VAL A 86 18.35 5.13 3.74
CA VAL A 86 18.51 4.12 2.71
C VAL A 86 18.38 2.71 3.28
N GLU A 87 18.98 2.42 4.43
CA GLU A 87 18.84 1.12 5.11
C GLU A 87 17.37 0.82 5.47
N SER A 88 16.65 1.81 6.01
CA SER A 88 15.22 1.69 6.29
C SER A 88 14.39 1.43 5.03
N LEU A 89 14.68 2.15 3.94
CA LEU A 89 14.00 1.95 2.65
C LEU A 89 14.27 0.56 2.07
N LEU A 90 15.51 0.06 2.15
CA LEU A 90 15.86 -1.29 1.70
C LEU A 90 15.05 -2.35 2.47
N HIS A 91 14.89 -2.18 3.79
CA HIS A 91 14.05 -3.08 4.59
C HIS A 91 12.57 -3.01 4.17
N GLN A 92 12.03 -1.81 3.92
CA GLN A 92 10.65 -1.64 3.43
C GLN A 92 10.44 -2.28 2.06
N VAL A 93 11.38 -2.10 1.12
CA VAL A 93 11.33 -2.70 -0.22
C VAL A 93 11.39 -4.24 -0.13
N SER A 94 12.24 -4.78 0.73
CA SER A 94 12.30 -6.23 0.98
C SER A 94 10.97 -6.78 1.48
N ASN A 95 10.35 -6.10 2.45
CA ASN A 95 9.04 -6.47 2.99
C ASN A 95 7.93 -6.36 1.92
N ALA A 96 7.95 -5.31 1.10
CA ALA A 96 7.01 -5.15 0.00
C ALA A 96 7.16 -6.29 -1.03
N LYS A 97 8.39 -6.66 -1.37
CA LYS A 97 8.70 -7.79 -2.27
C LYS A 97 8.17 -9.11 -1.71
N ALA A 98 8.36 -9.38 -0.42
CA ALA A 98 7.83 -10.58 0.24
C ALA A 98 6.29 -10.63 0.15
N ARG A 99 5.61 -9.52 0.49
CA ARG A 99 4.15 -9.42 0.40
C ARG A 99 3.63 -9.59 -1.02
N ALA A 100 4.33 -9.04 -2.01
CA ALA A 100 3.99 -9.22 -3.42
C ALA A 100 4.14 -10.67 -3.87
N ALA A 101 5.20 -11.36 -3.42
CA ALA A 101 5.40 -12.79 -3.70
C ALA A 101 4.28 -13.65 -3.09
N GLU A 102 3.89 -13.38 -1.84
CA GLU A 102 2.75 -14.06 -1.22
C GLU A 102 1.44 -13.79 -1.96
N ALA A 103 1.18 -12.55 -2.35
CA ALA A 103 -0.02 -12.18 -3.09
C ALA A 103 -0.08 -12.91 -4.45
N LYS A 104 1.06 -12.99 -5.15
CA LYS A 104 1.19 -13.78 -6.38
C LYS A 104 0.89 -15.26 -6.14
N GLN A 105 1.43 -15.84 -5.08
CA GLN A 105 1.19 -17.24 -4.74
C GLN A 105 -0.30 -17.49 -4.45
N ARG A 106 -0.94 -16.63 -3.65
CA ARG A 106 -2.39 -16.73 -3.37
C ARG A 106 -3.23 -16.61 -4.65
N ALA A 107 -2.88 -15.69 -5.54
CA ALA A 107 -3.56 -15.53 -6.82
C ALA A 107 -3.40 -16.77 -7.71
N GLN A 108 -2.22 -17.39 -7.73
CA GLN A 108 -1.99 -18.62 -8.48
C GLN A 108 -2.83 -19.77 -7.92
N THR A 109 -2.85 -19.96 -6.60
CA THR A 109 -3.70 -20.98 -5.96
C THR A 109 -5.19 -20.76 -6.27
N ALA A 110 -5.66 -19.51 -6.25
CA ALA A 110 -7.03 -19.19 -6.62
C ALA A 110 -7.33 -19.50 -8.09
N LEU A 111 -6.39 -19.22 -8.99
CA LEU A 111 -6.49 -19.55 -10.41
C LEU A 111 -6.57 -21.08 -10.62
N ASP A 112 -5.72 -21.84 -9.94
CA ASP A 112 -5.70 -23.30 -10.02
C ASP A 112 -7.04 -23.89 -9.53
N HIS A 113 -7.58 -23.38 -8.42
CA HIS A 113 -8.91 -23.75 -7.94
C HIS A 113 -10.04 -23.39 -8.92
N ALA A 114 -9.98 -22.21 -9.53
CA ALA A 114 -10.96 -21.79 -10.53
C ALA A 114 -10.92 -22.71 -11.76
N ASN A 115 -9.73 -23.10 -12.21
CA ASN A 115 -9.55 -24.04 -13.33
C ASN A 115 -10.09 -25.43 -12.99
N ALA A 116 -9.80 -25.95 -11.80
CA ALA A 116 -10.36 -27.22 -11.33
C ALA A 116 -11.90 -27.19 -11.24
N THR A 117 -12.46 -26.08 -10.76
CA THR A 117 -13.91 -25.87 -10.68
C THR A 117 -14.53 -25.81 -12.08
N LYS A 118 -13.91 -25.10 -13.02
CA LYS A 118 -14.35 -25.06 -14.42
C LYS A 118 -14.38 -26.46 -15.03
N ALA A 119 -13.33 -27.26 -14.83
CA ALA A 119 -13.27 -28.63 -15.34
C ALA A 119 -14.40 -29.51 -14.77
N ARG A 120 -14.65 -29.42 -13.45
CA ARG A 120 -15.78 -30.11 -12.81
C ARG A 120 -17.13 -29.70 -13.41
N LEU A 121 -17.36 -28.39 -13.57
CA LEU A 121 -18.61 -27.89 -14.17
C LEU A 121 -18.80 -28.35 -15.62
N GLN A 122 -17.73 -28.37 -16.41
CA GLN A 122 -17.78 -28.87 -17.78
C GLN A 122 -18.13 -30.37 -17.82
N HIS A 123 -17.54 -31.15 -16.92
CA HIS A 123 -17.87 -32.57 -16.79
C HIS A 123 -19.34 -32.79 -16.39
N SER A 124 -19.81 -32.14 -15.31
CA SER A 124 -21.20 -32.27 -14.87
C SER A 124 -22.21 -31.77 -15.90
N ASN A 125 -21.88 -30.73 -16.68
CA ASN A 125 -22.75 -30.26 -17.76
C ASN A 125 -22.85 -31.32 -18.89
N LYS A 126 -21.74 -32.00 -19.20
CA LYS A 126 -21.76 -33.11 -20.14
C LYS A 126 -22.64 -34.26 -19.63
N GLU A 127 -22.43 -34.71 -18.39
CA GLU A 127 -23.25 -35.77 -17.78
C GLU A 127 -24.75 -35.41 -17.79
N LEU A 128 -25.08 -34.16 -17.49
CA LEU A 128 -26.47 -33.68 -17.52
C LEU A 128 -27.05 -33.74 -18.94
N ARG A 129 -26.30 -33.34 -19.96
CA ARG A 129 -26.74 -33.41 -21.36
C ARG A 129 -26.92 -34.86 -21.81
N ASP A 130 -26.01 -35.74 -21.45
CA ASP A 130 -26.07 -37.16 -21.77
C ASP A 130 -27.30 -37.82 -21.11
N LEU A 131 -27.61 -37.44 -19.86
CA LEU A 131 -28.83 -37.90 -19.18
C LEU A 131 -30.11 -37.41 -19.86
N ILE A 132 -30.17 -36.12 -20.23
CA ILE A 132 -31.31 -35.56 -20.96
C ILE A 132 -31.52 -36.30 -22.28
N GLN A 133 -30.44 -36.65 -22.98
CA GLN A 133 -30.50 -37.38 -24.23
C GLN A 133 -31.04 -38.80 -24.03
N GLN A 134 -30.56 -39.53 -23.01
CA GLN A 134 -31.09 -40.85 -22.66
C GLN A 134 -32.60 -40.82 -22.35
N VAL A 135 -33.06 -39.81 -21.60
CA VAL A 135 -34.50 -39.63 -21.32
C VAL A 135 -35.28 -39.37 -22.61
N LYS A 136 -34.76 -38.53 -23.52
CA LYS A 136 -35.40 -38.28 -24.82
C LYS A 136 -35.51 -39.55 -25.67
N GLU A 137 -34.44 -40.35 -25.72
CA GLU A 137 -34.41 -41.60 -26.48
C GLU A 137 -35.40 -42.62 -25.92
N PHE A 138 -35.53 -42.72 -24.59
CA PHE A 138 -36.56 -43.54 -23.96
C PHE A 138 -37.98 -43.07 -24.32
N LEU A 139 -38.21 -41.77 -24.43
CA LEU A 139 -39.51 -41.19 -24.76
C LEU A 139 -39.83 -41.19 -26.27
N ASN A 140 -38.84 -41.32 -27.15
CA ASN A 140 -39.01 -41.27 -28.61
C ASN A 140 -40.01 -42.31 -29.19
N PRO A 141 -39.98 -43.61 -28.81
CA PRO A 141 -40.98 -44.57 -29.30
C PRO A 141 -42.40 -44.28 -28.78
N LEU A 142 -42.55 -43.61 -27.64
CA LEU A 142 -43.85 -43.15 -27.11
C LEU A 142 -44.41 -41.93 -27.88
N MET A 143 -43.59 -41.30 -28.73
CA MET A 143 -43.94 -40.16 -29.58
C MET A 143 -44.14 -40.56 -31.06
N ASP A 144 -44.04 -41.85 -31.39
CA ASP A 144 -44.30 -42.42 -32.72
C ASP A 144 -45.80 -42.28 -33.09
N PRO A 145 -46.15 -41.78 -34.29
CA PRO A 145 -47.55 -41.71 -34.77
C PRO A 145 -48.35 -43.01 -34.64
N SER A 146 -47.70 -44.17 -34.68
CA SER A 146 -48.33 -45.47 -34.46
C SER A 146 -48.73 -45.72 -32.99
N CYS A 147 -48.00 -45.15 -32.02
CA CYS A 147 -48.35 -45.12 -30.59
C CYS A 147 -49.33 -43.98 -30.24
N ILE A 148 -49.47 -42.96 -31.09
CA ILE A 148 -50.56 -41.96 -30.95
C ILE A 148 -51.92 -42.61 -31.19
N GLN A 149 -51.99 -43.68 -32.01
CA GLN A 149 -53.22 -44.41 -32.27
C GLN A 149 -53.80 -45.09 -31.01
N SER A 150 -52.93 -45.60 -30.12
CA SER A 150 -53.34 -46.11 -28.81
C SER A 150 -53.69 -44.99 -27.81
N ARG A 151 -53.14 -43.77 -27.98
CA ARG A 151 -53.60 -42.58 -27.22
C ARG A 151 -54.97 -42.09 -27.69
N GLY A 152 -55.31 -42.24 -28.98
CA GLY A 152 -56.66 -41.99 -29.50
C GLY A 152 -57.70 -42.86 -28.80
N GLN A 153 -57.40 -44.13 -28.58
CA GLN A 153 -58.27 -45.05 -27.83
C GLN A 153 -58.42 -44.65 -26.35
N ILE A 154 -57.33 -44.24 -25.69
CA ILE A 154 -57.36 -43.78 -24.29
C ILE A 154 -58.12 -42.45 -24.14
N LEU A 155 -57.95 -41.49 -25.05
CA LEU A 155 -58.70 -40.23 -25.06
C LEU A 155 -60.19 -40.45 -25.36
N THR A 156 -60.53 -41.39 -26.26
CA THR A 156 -61.92 -41.78 -26.44
C THR A 156 -62.48 -42.46 -25.19
N ALA A 157 -61.73 -43.35 -24.53
CA ALA A 157 -62.15 -43.98 -23.29
C ALA A 157 -62.35 -42.95 -22.16
N LEU A 158 -61.43 -41.99 -22.00
CA LEU A 158 -61.56 -40.87 -21.05
C LEU A 158 -62.72 -39.94 -21.41
N HIS A 159 -62.98 -39.65 -22.68
CA HIS A 159 -64.14 -38.85 -23.10
C HIS A 159 -65.47 -39.51 -22.71
N TRP A 160 -65.56 -40.84 -22.77
CA TRP A 160 -66.70 -41.61 -22.26
C TRP A 160 -66.74 -41.72 -20.72
N TRP A 161 -65.62 -41.47 -20.02
CA TRP A 161 -65.52 -41.49 -18.54
C TRP A 161 -65.61 -40.11 -17.89
N LEU A 162 -65.40 -39.02 -18.64
CA LEU A 162 -65.51 -37.64 -18.17
C LEU A 162 -66.88 -37.26 -17.56
N PRO A 163 -68.03 -37.86 -17.94
CA PRO A 163 -69.30 -37.57 -17.26
C PRO A 163 -69.36 -38.10 -15.82
N VAL A 164 -68.47 -39.00 -15.40
CA VAL A 164 -68.57 -39.72 -14.11
C VAL A 164 -67.63 -39.16 -13.03
N CYS A 165 -66.56 -38.44 -13.38
CA CYS A 165 -65.60 -37.89 -12.40
C CYS A 165 -65.71 -36.39 -12.11
N TRP A 166 -66.57 -35.63 -12.80
CA TRP A 166 -66.72 -34.17 -12.56
C TRP A 166 -67.75 -33.82 -11.48
N SER A 167 -67.80 -34.61 -10.40
CA SER A 167 -68.64 -34.34 -9.23
C SER A 167 -67.85 -34.51 -7.93
N SER A 168 -66.83 -33.67 -7.71
CA SER A 168 -66.46 -33.20 -6.36
C SER A 168 -65.35 -32.13 -6.40
N PRO A 169 -65.59 -30.92 -5.84
CA PRO A 169 -64.58 -29.89 -5.68
C PRO A 169 -63.93 -29.94 -4.29
N SER A 170 -62.60 -30.12 -4.24
CA SER A 170 -61.81 -29.93 -3.02
C SER A 170 -60.72 -28.91 -3.26
N GLN A 171 -60.86 -27.78 -2.57
CA GLN A 171 -60.02 -26.58 -2.63
C GLN A 171 -58.67 -26.81 -1.93
N HIS A 172 -57.58 -26.34 -2.54
CA HIS A 172 -56.31 -26.08 -1.85
C HIS A 172 -56.06 -24.56 -1.80
N PRO A 173 -55.54 -24.00 -0.69
CA PRO A 173 -55.30 -22.56 -0.55
C PRO A 173 -53.99 -22.12 -1.22
N PRO A 174 -53.86 -20.84 -1.64
CA PRO A 174 -52.63 -20.34 -2.24
C PRO A 174 -51.58 -19.98 -1.18
N CYS A 175 -50.32 -20.31 -1.47
CA CYS A 175 -49.16 -19.83 -0.73
C CYS A 175 -49.05 -18.30 -0.85
N ARG A 176 -48.99 -17.61 0.30
CA ARG A 176 -48.85 -16.17 0.42
C ARG A 176 -47.39 -15.74 0.18
N SER A 177 -47.20 -14.87 -0.81
CA SER A 177 -45.99 -14.07 -0.98
C SER A 177 -45.96 -12.93 0.03
N SER A 178 -44.91 -12.83 0.85
CA SER A 178 -44.64 -11.64 1.67
C SER A 178 -43.13 -11.50 1.83
N ILE A 179 -42.51 -10.75 0.92
CA ILE A 179 -41.15 -10.22 1.09
C ILE A 179 -41.25 -8.72 1.23
N SER A 180 -40.88 -8.20 2.40
CA SER A 180 -40.24 -6.89 2.54
C SER A 180 -39.36 -6.86 3.79
N PRO A 181 -38.26 -6.09 3.79
CA PRO A 181 -37.12 -6.30 4.68
C PRO A 181 -37.25 -5.45 5.95
N ARG A 182 -36.90 -6.02 7.11
CA ARG A 182 -36.62 -5.23 8.32
C ARG A 182 -35.22 -5.49 8.82
N ARG A 183 -34.46 -4.39 8.94
CA ARG A 183 -33.07 -4.31 9.34
C ARG A 183 -32.93 -4.45 10.86
N SER A 184 -31.88 -5.17 11.25
CA SER A 184 -31.04 -5.05 12.46
C SER A 184 -31.69 -5.17 13.86
N ARG A 185 -31.22 -6.16 14.64
CA ARG A 185 -30.39 -5.91 15.83
C ARG A 185 -29.71 -7.19 16.33
N SER A 186 -28.45 -7.00 16.74
CA SER A 186 -27.57 -7.90 17.47
C SER A 186 -28.25 -8.56 18.67
N GLY A 187 -28.17 -9.88 18.76
CA GLY A 187 -28.55 -10.66 19.94
C GLY A 187 -28.15 -12.12 19.72
N SER A 188 -27.41 -12.68 20.67
CA SER A 188 -26.92 -14.05 20.69
C SER A 188 -28.05 -15.05 20.41
N ALA A 189 -28.01 -15.74 19.28
CA ALA A 189 -29.05 -16.68 18.90
C ALA A 189 -28.94 -17.97 19.74
N ALA A 190 -29.81 -18.12 20.73
CA ALA A 190 -30.05 -19.41 21.36
C ALA A 190 -30.82 -20.29 20.36
N TRP A 191 -30.17 -21.33 19.85
CA TRP A 191 -30.76 -22.23 18.87
C TRP A 191 -31.73 -23.23 19.54
N PRO A 192 -32.90 -23.51 18.97
CA PRO A 192 -33.79 -24.56 19.48
C PRO A 192 -33.10 -25.93 19.55
N MET A 193 -33.36 -26.72 20.60
CA MET A 193 -32.74 -28.04 20.80
C MET A 193 -33.14 -29.08 19.74
N TRP A 194 -34.26 -28.88 19.04
CA TRP A 194 -34.75 -29.79 18.00
C TRP A 194 -34.07 -29.60 16.63
N MET A 195 -33.22 -28.58 16.46
CA MET A 195 -32.55 -28.33 15.19
C MET A 195 -31.34 -29.26 14.96
N PRO A 196 -31.25 -29.95 13.81
CA PRO A 196 -30.09 -30.76 13.43
C PRO A 196 -28.78 -29.95 13.41
N SER A 197 -27.69 -30.57 13.87
CA SER A 197 -26.37 -29.95 14.02
C SER A 197 -25.79 -29.37 12.71
N TRP A 198 -26.06 -30.02 11.57
CA TRP A 198 -25.58 -29.57 10.26
C TRP A 198 -26.20 -28.23 9.81
N ILE A 199 -27.46 -27.97 10.21
CA ILE A 199 -28.14 -26.68 9.92
C ILE A 199 -27.54 -25.55 10.76
N LYS A 200 -27.18 -25.83 12.02
CA LYS A 200 -26.48 -24.86 12.90
C LYS A 200 -25.09 -24.52 12.33
N GLN A 201 -24.37 -25.50 11.80
CA GLN A 201 -23.08 -25.29 11.13
C GLN A 201 -23.19 -24.51 9.81
N GLN A 202 -24.23 -24.75 9.01
CA GLN A 202 -24.48 -24.00 7.77
C GLN A 202 -24.78 -22.51 8.04
N ALA A 203 -25.49 -22.21 9.13
CA ALA A 203 -25.81 -20.84 9.52
C ALA A 203 -24.62 -20.08 10.13
N MET A 204 -23.75 -20.76 10.87
CA MET A 204 -22.53 -20.16 11.43
C MET A 204 -21.47 -19.89 10.34
N SER A 205 -21.40 -20.72 9.30
CA SER A 205 -20.50 -20.51 8.15
C SER A 205 -20.94 -19.36 7.24
N ALA A 206 -22.23 -19.03 7.20
CA ALA A 206 -22.75 -17.87 6.45
C ALA A 206 -22.39 -16.51 7.11
N SER A 207 -22.13 -16.45 8.42
CA SER A 207 -21.77 -15.19 9.10
C SER A 207 -20.30 -14.80 8.96
N GLN A 208 -19.41 -15.74 8.58
CA GLN A 208 -17.99 -15.47 8.35
C GLN A 208 -17.66 -15.13 6.89
N GLY A 209 -18.64 -15.18 5.98
CA GLY A 209 -18.47 -14.93 4.54
C GLY A 209 -18.83 -13.53 4.05
N SER A 210 -19.02 -12.53 4.93
CA SER A 210 -19.46 -11.18 4.54
C SER A 210 -18.59 -10.08 5.14
N TYR A 211 -17.39 -9.89 4.58
CA TYR A 211 -16.72 -8.58 4.54
C TYR A 211 -16.53 -8.17 3.08
N CYS A 212 -17.64 -7.90 2.37
CA CYS A 212 -17.61 -7.00 1.24
C CYS A 212 -17.46 -5.58 1.80
N ARG A 213 -16.22 -5.06 1.76
CA ARG A 213 -15.87 -3.70 2.15
C ARG A 213 -16.45 -2.74 1.09
N THR A 214 -17.57 -2.09 1.40
CA THR A 214 -18.07 -0.93 0.65
C THR A 214 -17.11 0.24 0.87
N HIS A 215 -16.22 0.51 -0.09
CA HIS A 215 -15.56 1.81 -0.18
C HIS A 215 -16.50 2.75 -0.95
N THR A 216 -17.29 3.52 -0.22
CA THR A 216 -17.77 4.83 -0.68
C THR A 216 -16.99 5.89 0.09
N GLY A 217 -16.11 6.59 -0.62
CA GLY A 217 -15.42 7.81 -0.18
C GLY A 217 -15.33 8.77 -1.37
N PRO A 218 -15.31 10.10 -1.12
CA PRO A 218 -16.11 11.05 -1.87
C PRO A 218 -15.46 11.58 -3.16
N THR A 219 -16.33 12.18 -3.97
CA THR A 219 -16.07 13.06 -5.11
C THR A 219 -15.02 14.15 -4.87
N LEU A 220 -14.40 14.60 -5.98
CA LEU A 220 -13.38 15.66 -6.20
C LEU A 220 -11.97 15.07 -6.33
N GLY A 221 -11.24 15.15 -7.44
CA GLY A 221 -11.42 15.84 -8.71
C GLY A 221 -10.09 15.76 -9.50
N LEU A 222 -10.20 15.77 -10.83
CA LEU A 222 -9.17 16.10 -11.81
C LEU A 222 -8.00 15.13 -12.10
N ARG A 223 -8.05 14.61 -13.34
CA ARG A 223 -7.05 14.70 -14.43
C ARG A 223 -5.66 14.05 -14.24
N MET A 224 -5.19 13.51 -15.37
CA MET A 224 -3.89 12.88 -15.68
C MET A 224 -3.86 11.39 -15.31
N LEU A 225 -3.74 10.41 -16.21
CA LEU A 225 -3.04 10.37 -17.50
C LEU A 225 -3.88 9.69 -18.61
N LYS A 226 -4.11 10.45 -19.69
CA LYS A 226 -3.83 9.95 -21.04
C LYS A 226 -2.30 9.80 -21.19
N THR A 227 -1.85 8.96 -22.12
CA THR A 227 -0.46 8.52 -22.42
C THR A 227 -0.01 7.36 -21.52
N GLN A 228 0.43 6.18 -21.99
CA GLN A 228 1.01 5.76 -23.27
C GLN A 228 0.53 4.34 -23.61
N LEU A 229 -0.18 4.15 -24.72
CA LEU A 229 -0.12 2.90 -25.48
C LEU A 229 -0.06 3.29 -26.96
N LYS A 230 1.12 3.76 -27.37
CA LYS A 230 1.54 3.87 -28.77
C LYS A 230 3.06 3.84 -28.82
N LEU A 231 3.58 2.63 -28.64
CA LEU A 231 4.70 1.98 -29.34
C LEU A 231 4.78 0.56 -28.80
#